data_AF-A0AA85B329-F1
#
_entry.id   AF-A0AA85B329-F1
#
_cell.length_a   1.000
_cell.length_b   1.000
_cell.length_c   1.000
_cell.angle_alpha   90.00
_cell.angle_beta   90.00
_cell.angle_gamma   90.00
#
_symmetry.space_group_name_H-M   'P 1'
#
loop_
_entity.id
_entity.type
_entity.pdbx_description
1 polymer ?
#
loop_
_entity_poly.entity_id
_entity_poly.type
_entity_poly.pdbx_seq_one_letter_code
_entity_poly.pdbx_strand_id
1 'polypeptide(L)'
;MNPECRKPVLLWGVLGGFMTGTLDFLRTSNLRRGVHVGLISIMFISTCANITCHHLKFKRNQENRISYFDFKKRLDEELAQKLSLSQQKI
;
A
#
# COMPACT_ATOMS: atom_id res chain seq x y z
N MET A 1 4.02 -7.79 -11.99
CA MET A 1 3.86 -6.49 -11.29
C MET A 1 2.45 -5.97 -11.56
N ASN A 2 1.64 -5.68 -10.54
CA ASN A 2 0.25 -5.23 -10.74
C ASN A 2 0.23 -3.91 -11.52
N PRO A 3 -0.63 -3.76 -12.56
CA PRO A 3 -0.67 -2.55 -13.37
C PRO A 3 -1.07 -1.31 -12.57
N GLU A 4 -1.88 -1.48 -11.52
CA GLU A 4 -2.29 -0.39 -10.63
C GLU A 4 -1.16 0.13 -9.74
N CYS A 5 -0.23 -0.75 -9.33
CA CYS A 5 0.95 -0.35 -8.59
C CYS A 5 2.02 0.25 -9.52
N ARG A 6 2.04 -0.15 -10.79
CA ARG A 6 3.14 0.17 -11.72
C ARG A 6 3.18 1.65 -12.11
N LYS A 7 2.03 2.27 -12.35
CA LYS A 7 1.93 3.69 -12.74
C LYS A 7 2.48 4.64 -11.67
N PRO A 8 2.04 4.58 -10.39
CA PRO A 8 2.59 5.46 -9.35
C PRO A 8 4.06 5.15 -9.06
N VAL A 9 4.47 3.87 -9.05
CA VAL A 9 5.87 3.49 -8.82
C VAL A 9 6.81 4.10 -9.86
N LEU A 10 6.45 4.03 -11.15
CA LEU A 10 7.23 4.66 -12.21
C LEU A 10 7.28 6.18 -12.06
N LEU A 11 6.15 6.81 -11.76
CA LEU A 11 6.07 8.26 -11.66
C LEU A 11 6.90 8.79 -10.48
N TRP A 12 6.71 8.22 -9.29
CA TRP A 12 7.44 8.60 -8.07
C TRP A 12 8.92 8.21 -8.12
N GLY A 13 9.23 7.06 -8.71
CA GLY A 13 10.60 6.60 -8.92
C GLY A 13 11.38 7.56 -9.83
N VAL A 14 10.83 7.88 -11.00
CA VAL A 14 11.50 8.75 -11.98
C VAL A 14 11.60 10.19 -11.47
N LEU A 15 10.51 10.79 -10.96
CA LEU A 15 10.54 12.16 -10.42
C LEU A 15 11.46 12.26 -9.20
N GLY A 16 11.34 11.30 -8.27
CA GLY A 16 12.17 11.29 -7.05
C GLY A 16 13.64 11.12 -7.37
N GLY A 17 14.00 10.16 -8.21
CA GLY A 17 15.40 9.95 -8.60
C GLY A 17 15.99 11.10 -9.41
N PHE A 18 15.21 11.72 -10.31
CA PHE A 18 15.65 12.90 -11.05
C PHE A 18 15.91 14.10 -10.13
N MET A 19 15.00 14.38 -9.19
CA MET A 19 15.19 15.45 -8.20
C MET A 19 16.42 15.20 -7.33
N THR A 20 16.61 13.96 -6.87
CA THR A 20 17.76 13.58 -6.02
C THR A 20 19.09 13.71 -6.76
N GLY A 21 19.15 13.25 -8.02
CA GLY A 21 20.34 13.38 -8.86
C GLY A 21 20.65 14.84 -9.22
N THR A 22 19.63 15.66 -9.45
CA THR A 22 19.78 17.10 -9.73
C THR A 22 20.28 17.86 -8.51
N LEU A 23 19.75 17.56 -7.32
CA LEU A 23 20.23 18.11 -6.05
C LEU A 23 21.70 17.75 -5.76
N ASP A 24 22.09 16.49 -6.00
CA ASP A 24 23.47 16.06 -5.81
C ASP A 24 24.42 16.73 -6.82
N PHE A 25 23.97 16.89 -8.07
CA PHE A 25 24.69 17.65 -9.08
C PHE A 25 24.87 19.12 -8.68
N LEU A 26 23.81 19.80 -8.23
CA LEU A 26 23.88 21.19 -7.76
C LEU A 26 24.84 21.35 -6.57
N ARG A 27 24.93 20.33 -5.70
CA ARG A 27 25.79 20.36 -4.51
C ARG A 27 27.26 20.08 -4.81
N THR A 28 27.55 19.21 -5.77
CA THR A 28 28.92 18.71 -6.02
C THR A 28 29.49 19.13 -7.36
N SER A 29 28.69 19.78 -8.20
CA SER A 29 29.00 20.20 -9.57
C SER A 29 29.52 19.07 -10.48
N ASN A 30 29.27 17.82 -10.09
CA ASN A 30 29.78 16.63 -10.78
C ASN A 30 28.62 15.84 -11.40
N LEU A 31 28.44 16.00 -12.71
CA LEU A 31 27.33 15.41 -13.45
C LEU A 31 27.34 13.87 -13.38
N ARG A 32 28.52 13.26 -13.45
CA ARG A 32 28.66 11.80 -13.45
C ARG A 32 28.18 11.19 -12.14
N ARG A 33 28.47 11.87 -11.03
CA ARG A 33 28.02 11.48 -9.69
C ARG A 33 26.51 11.69 -9.53
N GLY A 34 25.99 12.85 -9.94
CA GLY A 34 24.55 13.13 -9.86
C GLY A 34 23.69 12.11 -10.63
N VAL A 35 24.15 11.66 -11.81
CA VAL A 35 23.48 10.61 -12.59
C VAL A 35 23.50 9.25 -11.86
N HIS A 36 24.63 8.87 -11.25
CA HIS A 36 24.72 7.62 -10.49
C HIS A 36 23.80 7.64 -9.26
N VAL A 37 23.83 8.74 -8.50
CA VAL A 37 22.96 8.91 -7.34
C VAL A 37 21.49 8.87 -7.78
N GLY A 38 21.14 9.58 -8.86
CA GLY A 38 19.80 9.56 -9.42
C GLY A 38 19.33 8.16 -9.80
N LEU A 39 20.13 7.39 -10.55
CA LEU A 39 19.79 6.01 -10.93
C LEU A 39 19.61 5.08 -9.73
N ILE A 40 20.49 5.16 -8.74
CA ILE A 40 20.38 4.38 -7.50
C ILE A 40 19.11 4.74 -6.74
N SER A 41 18.78 6.04 -6.65
CA SER A 41 17.55 6.53 -6.04
C SER A 41 16.30 6.04 -6.77
N ILE A 42 16.28 6.02 -8.11
CA ILE A 42 15.14 5.47 -8.89
C ILE A 42 14.91 4.00 -8.51
N MET A 43 15.97 3.18 -8.49
CA MET A 43 15.86 1.76 -8.16
C MET A 43 15.36 1.55 -6.73
N PHE A 44 15.88 2.32 -5.78
CA PHE A 44 15.47 2.23 -4.38
C PHE A 44 14.00 2.63 -4.18
N ILE A 45 13.61 3.80 -4.66
CA ILE A 45 12.23 4.32 -4.56
C ILE A 45 11.25 3.35 -5.24
N SER A 46 11.62 2.82 -6.41
CA SER A 46 10.77 1.88 -7.14
C SER A 46 10.55 0.58 -6.36
N THR A 47 11.60 0.08 -5.70
CA THR A 47 11.54 -1.13 -4.89
C THR A 47 10.68 -0.91 -3.64
N CYS A 48 10.90 0.19 -2.91
CA CYS A 48 10.09 0.56 -1.75
C CYS A 48 8.62 0.73 -2.13
N ALA A 49 8.32 1.47 -3.20
CA ALA A 49 6.94 1.70 -3.63
C ALA A 49 6.23 0.40 -4.05
N ASN A 50 6.95 -0.56 -4.64
CA ASN A 50 6.40 -1.88 -4.96
C ASN A 50 6.09 -2.70 -3.70
N ILE A 51 6.99 -2.69 -2.70
CA ILE A 51 6.77 -3.35 -1.40
C ILE A 51 5.59 -2.72 -0.68
N THR A 52 5.54 -1.38 -0.60
CA THR A 52 4.43 -0.65 0.03
C THR A 52 3.10 -0.94 -0.67
N CYS A 53 3.08 -1.01 -2.01
CA CYS A 53 1.85 -1.36 -2.73
C CYS A 53 1.39 -2.80 -2.43
N HIS A 54 2.33 -3.75 -2.34
CA HIS A 54 2.02 -5.12 -1.93
C HIS A 54 1.47 -5.17 -0.49
N HIS A 55 2.07 -4.41 0.42
CA HIS A 55 1.67 -4.37 1.82
C HIS A 55 0.31 -3.70 2.03
N LEU A 56 0.04 -2.61 1.29
CA LEU A 56 -1.26 -1.94 1.28
C LEU A 56 -2.35 -2.83 0.66
N LYS A 57 -2.04 -3.54 -0.42
CA LYS A 57 -2.98 -4.50 -1.03
C LYS A 57 -3.27 -5.66 -0.08
N PHE A 58 -2.26 -6.17 0.61
CA PHE A 58 -2.44 -7.21 1.63
C PHE A 58 -3.32 -6.72 2.78
N LYS A 59 -3.05 -5.50 3.29
CA LYS A 59 -3.86 -4.87 4.35
C LYS A 59 -5.31 -4.65 3.90
N ARG A 60 -5.53 -4.10 2.70
CA ARG A 60 -6.88 -3.89 2.13
C ARG A 60 -7.63 -5.20 1.89
N ASN A 61 -6.94 -6.25 1.46
CA ASN A 61 -7.53 -7.58 1.31
C ASN A 61 -7.85 -8.24 2.67
N GLN A 62 -7.07 -7.97 3.72
CA GLN A 62 -7.43 -8.37 5.08
C GLN A 62 -8.63 -7.58 5.59
N GLU A 63 -8.70 -6.28 5.33
CA GLU A 63 -9.80 -5.42 5.76
C GLU A 63 -11.13 -5.77 5.06
N ASN A 64 -11.09 -6.23 3.81
CA ASN A 64 -12.24 -6.75 3.07
C ASN A 64 -12.61 -8.21 3.40
N ARG A 65 -11.76 -8.97 4.09
CA ARG A 65 -12.20 -10.22 4.73
C ARG A 65 -12.70 -9.85 6.11
N ILE A 66 -14.02 -9.80 6.27
CA ILE A 66 -14.68 -9.72 7.58
C ILE A 66 -13.90 -10.64 8.52
N SER A 67 -13.25 -10.05 9.54
CA SER A 67 -12.48 -10.82 10.52
C SER A 67 -13.39 -11.92 11.06
N TYR A 68 -12.89 -13.14 11.28
CA TYR A 68 -13.72 -14.23 11.79
C TYR A 68 -14.51 -13.82 13.04
N PHE A 69 -13.94 -12.94 13.86
CA PHE A 69 -14.60 -12.32 15.01
C PHE A 69 -15.77 -11.40 14.64
N ASP A 70 -15.66 -10.59 13.59
CA ASP A 70 -16.76 -9.74 13.09
C ASP A 70 -17.88 -10.57 12.43
N PHE A 71 -17.51 -11.68 11.79
CA PHE A 71 -18.50 -12.60 11.22
C PHE A 71 -19.25 -13.34 12.34
N LYS A 72 -18.51 -13.84 13.34
CA LYS A 72 -19.10 -14.47 14.52
C LYS A 72 -20.00 -13.50 15.30
N LYS A 73 -19.58 -12.25 15.47
CA LYS A 73 -20.38 -11.22 16.16
C LYS A 73 -21.70 -10.95 15.44
N ARG A 74 -21.69 -10.87 14.10
CA ARG A 74 -22.94 -10.75 13.31
C ARG A 74 -23.85 -11.97 13.47
N LEU A 75 -23.30 -13.18 13.48
CA LEU A 75 -24.06 -14.40 13.71
C LEU A 75 -24.68 -14.45 15.11
N ASP A 76 -23.92 -14.07 16.15
CA ASP A 76 -24.42 -14.02 17.53
C ASP A 76 -25.55 -12.97 17.68
N GLU A 77 -25.43 -11.81 17.02
CA GLU A 77 -26.46 -10.77 16.96
C GLU A 77 -27.73 -11.24 16.23
N GLU A 78 -27.59 -11.90 15.07
CA GLU A 78 -28.72 -12.48 14.33
C GLU A 78 -29.41 -13.61 15.12
N LEU A 79 -28.64 -14.45 15.83
CA LEU A 79 -29.16 -15.54 16.64
C LEU A 79 -29.94 -15.00 17.83
N ALA A 80 -29.42 -13.97 18.51
CA ALA A 80 -30.10 -13.32 19.65
C ALA A 80 -31.40 -12.62 19.23
N GLN A 81 -31.45 -12.00 18.05
CA GLN A 81 -32.70 -11.44 17.49
C GLN A 81 -33.74 -12.53 17.17
N LYS A 82 -33.32 -13.66 16.60
CA LYS A 82 -34.26 -14.77 16.35
C LYS A 82 -34.74 -15.43 17.64
N LEU A 83 -33.90 -15.51 18.66
CA LEU A 83 -34.26 -16.06 19.97
C LEU A 83 -35.26 -15.17 20.71
N SER A 84 -35.06 -13.85 20.68
CA SER A 84 -36.01 -12.88 21.28
C SER A 84 -37.37 -12.88 20.56
N LEU A 85 -37.38 -12.97 19.22
CA LEU A 85 -38.60 -13.15 18.43
C LEU A 85 -39.33 -14.48 18.72
N SER A 86 -38.59 -15.55 19.04
CA SER A 86 -39.18 -16.84 19.38
C SER A 86 -39.77 -16.87 20.81
N GLN A 87 -39.20 -16.11 21.75
CA GLN A 87 -39.72 -16.00 23.12
C GLN A 87 -40.92 -15.06 23.24
N GLN A 88 -41.05 -14.08 22.35
CA GLN A 88 -42.20 -13.15 22.32
C GLN A 88 -43.48 -13.79 21.75
N LYS A 89 -43.39 -15.01 21.19
CA LYS A 89 -44.50 -15.72 20.53
C LYS A 89 -45.16 -16.80 21.41
N ILE A 90 -44.77 -16.90 22.68
CA ILE A 90 -45.38 -17.72 23.75
C ILE A 90 -46.05 -16.76 24.72
#